data_AF-K1TI40-F1
#
_entry.id   AF-K1TI40-F1
#
_cell.length_a   1.000
_cell.length_b   1.000
_cell.length_c   1.000
_cell.angle_alpha   90.00
_cell.angle_beta   90.00
_cell.angle_gamma   90.00
#
_symmetry.space_group_name_H-M   'P 1'
#
loop_
_entity.id
_entity.type
_entity.pdbx_description
1 polymer ?
#
loop_
_entity_poly.entity_id
_entity_poly.type
_entity_poly.pdbx_seq_one_letter_code
_entity_poly.pdbx_strand_id
1 'polypeptide(L)'
;MYLEIIEILLRGFCVGVAASITVGPVAVLCIQRTLSKSRRSGIVSGLGVAAADTLMAMIAYFCYSMLQAQIDQYNQLLRVVAGIFVVIV
;
A
#
# COMPACT_ATOMS: atom_id res chain seq x y z
N MET A 1 -1.58 -27.06 4.34
CA MET A 1 -0.72 -26.62 3.22
C MET A 1 -1.49 -25.96 2.07
N TYR A 2 -2.20 -26.67 1.17
CA TYR A 2 -2.92 -26.00 0.06
C TYR A 2 -4.05 -25.06 0.53
N LEU A 3 -4.83 -25.48 1.54
CA LEU A 3 -5.89 -24.64 2.10
C LEU A 3 -5.35 -23.35 2.76
N GLU A 4 -4.18 -23.42 3.41
CA GLU A 4 -3.56 -22.25 4.05
C GLU A 4 -3.05 -21.23 3.03
N ILE A 5 -2.50 -21.69 1.90
CA ILE A 5 -2.06 -20.79 0.82
C ILE A 5 -3.26 -20.05 0.24
N ILE A 6 -4.38 -20.75 0.02
CA ILE A 6 -5.62 -20.13 -0.46
C ILE A 6 -6.15 -19.12 0.55
N GLU A 7 -6.13 -19.44 1.84
CA GLU A 7 -6.56 -18.53 2.91
C GLU A 7 -5.72 -17.25 2.96
N ILE A 8 -4.38 -17.38 2.91
CA ILE A 8 -3.46 -16.23 2.91
C ILE A 8 -3.68 -15.36 1.69
N LEU A 9 -3.83 -15.96 0.50
CA LEU A 9 -4.11 -15.24 -0.74
C LEU A 9 -5.42 -14.47 -0.65
N LEU A 10 -6.49 -15.12 -0.18
CA LEU A 10 -7.81 -14.52 -0.06
C LEU A 10 -7.83 -13.39 0.97
N ARG A 11 -7.16 -13.57 2.11
CA ARG A 11 -7.03 -12.55 3.14
C ARG A 11 -6.22 -11.35 2.64
N GLY A 12 -5.10 -11.58 1.96
CA GLY A 12 -4.32 -10.52 1.33
C GLY A 12 -5.13 -9.73 0.30
N PHE A 13 -5.90 -10.43 -0.54
CA PHE A 13 -6.80 -9.81 -1.50
C PHE A 13 -7.88 -8.95 -0.82
N CYS A 14 -8.58 -9.49 0.19
CA CYS A 14 -9.59 -8.73 0.93
C CYS A 14 -9.02 -7.47 1.59
N VAL A 15 -7.84 -7.55 2.21
CA VAL A 15 -7.17 -6.39 2.82
C VAL A 15 -6.78 -5.36 1.76
N GLY A 16 -6.23 -5.80 0.62
CA GLY A 16 -5.88 -4.91 -0.49
C GLY A 16 -7.09 -4.16 -1.07
N VAL A 17 -8.22 -4.85 -1.23
CA VAL A 17 -9.48 -4.25 -1.67
C VAL A 17 -9.99 -3.25 -0.62
N ALA A 18 -10.01 -3.62 0.66
CA ALA A 18 -10.45 -2.73 1.74
C ALA A 18 -9.59 -1.45 1.82
N ALA A 19 -8.28 -1.57 1.66
CA ALA A 19 -7.35 -0.43 1.66
C ALA A 19 -7.54 0.48 0.42
N SER A 20 -7.93 -0.09 -0.72
CA SER A 20 -8.11 0.68 -1.97
C SER A 20 -9.43 1.44 -2.04
N ILE A 21 -10.42 1.08 -1.20
CA ILE A 21 -11.73 1.74 -1.17
C ILE A 21 -11.63 3.17 -0.62
N THR A 22 -10.67 3.46 0.26
CA THR A 22 -10.50 4.80 0.81
C THR A 22 -10.07 5.80 -0.26
N VAL A 23 -10.88 6.83 -0.49
CA VAL A 23 -10.63 7.83 -1.53
C VAL A 23 -9.59 8.83 -1.03
N GLY A 24 -8.34 8.66 -1.48
CA GLY A 24 -7.25 9.59 -1.21
C GLY A 24 -7.13 10.74 -2.23
N PRO A 25 -6.21 11.70 -2.01
CA PRO A 25 -5.95 12.80 -2.94
C PRO A 25 -5.52 12.33 -4.34
N VAL A 26 -4.84 11.18 -4.42
CA VAL A 26 -4.43 10.55 -5.69
C VAL A 26 -5.63 10.11 -6.52
N ALA A 27 -6.69 9.60 -5.88
CA ALA A 27 -7.93 9.21 -6.56
C ALA A 27 -8.62 10.45 -7.17
N VAL A 28 -8.69 11.55 -6.42
CA VAL A 28 -9.23 12.83 -6.91
C VAL A 28 -8.41 13.35 -8.09
N LEU A 29 -7.08 13.28 -8.03
CA LEU A 29 -6.21 13.68 -9.14
C LEU A 29 -6.44 12.84 -10.42
N CYS A 30 -6.63 11.52 -10.29
CA CYS A 30 -6.97 10.66 -11.43
C CYS A 30 -8.32 11.04 -12.04
N ILE A 31 -9.33 11.32 -11.21
CA ILE A 31 -10.64 11.78 -11.68
C ILE A 31 -10.52 13.12 -12.40
N GLN A 32 -9.80 14.09 -11.82
CA GLN A 32 -9.58 15.39 -12.45
C GLN A 32 -8.84 15.29 -13.79
N ARG A 33 -7.82 14.44 -13.91
CA ARG A 33 -7.12 14.22 -15.20
C ARG A 33 -7.99 13.53 -16.25
N THR A 34 -8.88 12.64 -15.81
CA THR A 34 -9.87 11.97 -16.67
C THR A 34 -10.84 12.99 -17.26
N LEU A 35 -11.34 13.90 -16.43
CA LEU A 35 -12.32 14.93 -16.82
C LEU A 35 -11.70 16.10 -17.60
N SER A 36 -10.50 16.56 -17.23
CA SER A 36 -9.87 17.76 -17.81
C SER A 36 -9.14 17.52 -19.13
N LYS A 37 -8.58 16.32 -19.36
CA LYS A 37 -7.67 16.08 -20.48
C LYS A 37 -8.22 15.03 -21.46
N SER A 38 -8.46 13.80 -20.99
CA SER A 38 -9.25 12.76 -21.67
C SER A 38 -9.25 11.47 -20.84
N ARG A 39 -10.18 10.56 -21.12
CA ARG A 39 -10.26 9.23 -20.48
C ARG A 39 -8.96 8.42 -20.56
N ARG A 40 -8.19 8.56 -21.65
CA ARG A 40 -6.89 7.85 -21.79
C ARG A 40 -5.85 8.38 -20.82
N SER A 41 -5.84 9.69 -20.55
CA SER A 41 -4.92 10.30 -19.59
C SER A 41 -5.20 9.83 -18.16
N GLY A 42 -6.47 9.58 -17.82
CA GLY A 42 -6.86 8.99 -16.53
C GLY A 42 -6.33 7.58 -16.34
N ILE A 43 -6.54 6.70 -17.34
CA ILE A 43 -6.10 5.30 -17.28
C ILE A 43 -4.57 5.18 -17.17
N VAL A 44 -3.83 5.97 -17.95
CA VAL A 44 -2.35 5.98 -17.87
C VAL A 44 -1.86 6.46 -16.51
N SER A 45 -2.51 7.48 -15.94
CA SER A 45 -2.18 7.97 -14.59
C SER A 45 -2.49 6.91 -13.53
N GLY A 46 -3.61 6.21 -13.63
CA GLY A 46 -3.99 5.14 -12.70
C GLY A 46 -3.03 3.94 -12.76
N LEU A 47 -2.63 3.52 -13.96
CA LEU A 47 -1.61 2.48 -14.15
C LEU A 47 -0.26 2.89 -13.57
N GLY A 48 0.12 4.16 -13.75
CA GLY A 48 1.35 4.70 -13.17
C GLY A 48 1.35 4.67 -11.64
N VAL A 49 0.22 5.01 -11.02
CA VAL A 49 0.05 4.93 -9.55
C VAL A 49 0.16 3.49 -9.07
N ALA A 50 -0.54 2.55 -9.71
CA ALA A 50 -0.47 1.14 -9.34
C ALA A 50 0.95 0.55 -9.51
N ALA A 51 1.64 0.92 -10.58
CA ALA A 51 3.04 0.52 -10.79
C ALA A 51 3.98 1.12 -9.72
N ALA A 52 3.77 2.37 -9.33
CA ALA A 52 4.55 3.01 -8.28
C ALA A 52 4.30 2.35 -6.91
N ASP A 53 3.05 2.07 -6.56
CA ASP A 53 2.68 1.44 -5.29
C ASP A 53 3.22 0.01 -5.20
N THR A 54 3.14 -0.76 -6.29
CA THR A 54 3.72 -2.12 -6.33
C THR A 54 5.24 -2.12 -6.18
N LEU A 55 5.94 -1.18 -6.83
CA LEU A 55 7.39 -1.04 -6.67
C LEU A 55 7.77 -0.60 -5.24
N MET A 56 7.05 0.38 -4.69
CA MET A 56 7.21 0.82 -3.31
C MET A 56 7.02 -0.33 -2.33
N ALA A 57 5.94 -1.11 -2.48
CA ALA A 57 5.66 -2.27 -1.63
C ALA A 57 6.75 -3.35 -1.75
N MET A 58 7.24 -3.63 -2.97
CA MET A 58 8.31 -4.59 -3.20
C MET A 58 9.61 -4.17 -2.51
N ILE A 59 10.00 -2.90 -2.65
CA ILE A 59 11.21 -2.35 -1.99
C ILE A 59 11.03 -2.36 -0.47
N ALA A 60 9.87 -1.95 0.04
CA ALA A 60 9.58 -1.94 1.47
C ALA A 60 9.67 -3.34 2.09
N TYR A 61 9.07 -4.34 1.43
CA TYR A 61 9.17 -5.74 1.88
C TYR A 61 10.59 -6.28 1.81
N PHE A 62 11.35 -5.91 0.79
CA PHE A 62 12.75 -6.29 0.67
C PHE A 62 13.60 -5.73 1.82
N CYS A 63 13.46 -4.44 2.12
CA CYS A 63 14.11 -3.81 3.27
C CYS A 63 13.66 -4.44 4.59
N TYR A 64 12.36 -4.71 4.75
CA TYR A 64 11.83 -5.38 5.94
C TYR A 64 12.49 -6.75 6.16
N SER A 65 12.60 -7.57 5.10
CA SER A 65 13.27 -8.87 5.17
C SER A 65 14.74 -8.76 5.61
N MET A 66 15.45 -7.73 5.13
CA MET A 66 16.85 -7.50 5.51
C MET A 66 17.00 -7.05 6.97
N LEU A 67 16.05 -6.26 7.49
CA LEU A 67 16.10 -5.67 8.83
C LEU A 67 15.32 -6.48 9.89
N GLN A 68 14.71 -7.60 9.53
CA GLN A 68 13.78 -8.34 10.39
C GLN A 68 14.35 -8.63 11.79
N ALA A 69 15.61 -9.09 11.88
CA ALA A 69 16.25 -9.41 13.15
C ALA A 69 16.47 -8.18 14.07
N GLN A 70 16.68 -7.00 13.49
CA GLN A 70 16.84 -5.74 14.24
C GLN A 70 15.49 -5.18 14.67
N ILE A 71 14.45 -5.34 13.84
CA ILE A 71 13.08 -4.89 14.14
C ILE A 71 12.52 -5.65 15.34
N ASP A 72 12.75 -6.95 15.45
CA ASP A 72 12.25 -7.77 16.56
C ASP A 72 12.82 -7.34 17.91
N GLN A 73 14.08 -6.88 17.96
CA GLN A 73 14.72 -6.38 19.19
C GLN A 73 14.13 -5.03 19.66
N TYR A 74 13.74 -4.15 18.73
CA TYR A 74 13.23 -2.80 19.03
C TYR A 74 11.72 -2.65 18.84
N ASN A 75 10.97 -3.76 18.69
CA ASN A 75 9.56 -3.77 18.32
C ASN A 75 8.68 -2.88 19.23
N GLN A 76 8.91 -2.91 20.55
CA GLN A 76 8.16 -2.07 21.50
C GLN A 76 8.36 -0.56 21.24
N LEU A 77 9.62 -0.15 21.01
CA LEU A 77 9.95 1.25 20.78
C LEU A 77 9.43 1.72 19.41
N LEU A 78 9.59 0.91 18.38
CA LEU A 78 9.06 1.18 17.03
C LEU A 78 7.53 1.32 17.04
N ARG A 79 6.83 0.47 17.80
CA ARG A 79 5.36 0.48 17.87
C ARG A 79 4.83 1.74 18.56
N VAL A 80 5.48 2.20 19.63
CA VAL A 80 5.11 3.44 20.31
C VAL A 80 5.37 4.66 19.42
N VAL A 81 6.54 4.74 18.80
CA VAL A 81 6.90 5.86 17.91
C VAL A 81 5.98 5.92 16.69
N ALA A 82 5.72 4.77 16.04
CA ALA A 82 4.81 4.70 14.91
C ALA A 82 3.37 5.07 15.29
N GLY A 83 2.89 4.64 16.47
CA GLY A 83 1.56 4.99 16.95
C GLY A 83 1.40 6.49 17.20
N ILE A 84 2.39 7.13 17.82
CA ILE A 84 2.38 8.58 18.04
C ILE A 84 2.35 9.34 16.70
N PHE A 85 3.13 8.88 15.72
CA PHE A 85 3.16 9.50 14.39
C PHE A 85 1.79 9.48 13.69
N VAL A 86 1.07 8.35 13.74
CA VAL A 86 -0.27 8.20 13.15
C VAL A 86 -1.31 9.08 13.83
N VAL A 87 -1.16 9.37 15.13
CA VAL A 87 -2.09 10.27 15.85
C VAL A 87 -1.85 11.74 15.50
N ILE A 88 -0.61 12.10 15.16
CA ILE A 88 -0.23 13.47 14.82
C ILE A 88 -0.59 13.83 13.37
N VAL A 89 -0.44 12.88 12.44
CA VAL A 89 -0.75 13.03 11.00
C VAL A 89 -2.25 12.92 10.74
#